data_AF-A0A4Y9T6S0-F1
#
_entry.id   AF-A0A4Y9T6S0-F1
#
_cell.length_a   1.000
_cell.length_b   1.000
_cell.length_c   1.000
_cell.angle_alpha   90.00
_cell.angle_beta   90.00
_cell.angle_gamma   90.00
#
_symmetry.space_group_name_H-M   'P 1'
#
loop_
_entity.id
_entity.type
_entity.pdbx_description
1 polymer ?
#
loop_
_entity_poly.entity_id
_entity_poly.type
_entity_poly.pdbx_seq_one_letter_code
_entity_poly.pdbx_strand_id
1 'polypeptide(L)'
;MLDKLKQAFWKALTPDLIAETVAAPAPGLVSAQVLAALGGVDNLKSQQRVALTRVRVHLQDPNKLDAVALKAAGVAGVMVLA
;
A
#
# COMPACT_ATOMS: atom_id res chain seq x y z
N MET A 1 -2.15 20.84 -29.22
CA MET A 1 -3.52 20.50 -28.76
C MET A 1 -3.63 19.05 -28.31
N LEU A 2 -3.10 18.09 -29.09
CA LEU A 2 -3.12 16.66 -28.77
C LEU A 2 -2.49 16.31 -27.41
N ASP A 3 -1.40 16.98 -27.02
CA ASP A 3 -0.70 16.68 -25.76
C ASP A 3 -1.53 17.01 -24.52
N LYS A 4 -2.26 18.12 -24.52
CA LYS A 4 -3.18 18.47 -23.43
C LYS A 4 -4.31 17.45 -23.30
N LEU A 5 -4.80 16.95 -24.44
CA LEU A 5 -5.85 15.93 -24.47
C LEU A 5 -5.33 14.60 -23.93
N LYS A 6 -4.13 14.18 -24.34
CA LYS A 6 -3.45 12.99 -23.81
C LYS A 6 -3.20 13.13 -22.30
N GLN A 7 -2.74 14.29 -21.84
CA GLN A 7 -2.47 14.53 -20.42
C GLN A 7 -3.75 14.50 -19.57
N ALA A 8 -4.83 15.09 -20.06
CA ALA A 8 -6.14 15.03 -19.42
C ALA A 8 -6.70 13.59 -19.41
N PHE A 9 -6.53 12.86 -20.51
CA PHE A 9 -6.93 11.47 -20.64
C PHE A 9 -6.18 10.56 -19.66
N TRP A 10 -4.85 10.69 -19.58
CA TRP A 10 -4.05 9.94 -18.61
C TRP A 10 -4.42 10.27 -17.16
N LYS A 11 -4.66 11.56 -16.83
CA LYS A 11 -5.15 11.95 -15.51
C LYS A 11 -6.53 11.37 -15.18
N ALA A 12 -7.42 11.26 -16.16
CA ALA A 12 -8.74 10.67 -15.98
C ALA A 12 -8.67 9.14 -15.81
N LEU A 13 -7.72 8.48 -16.49
CA LEU A 13 -7.52 7.03 -16.39
C LEU A 13 -6.82 6.61 -15.10
N THR A 14 -5.92 7.44 -14.58
CA THR A 14 -5.12 7.15 -13.39
C THR A 14 -5.17 8.32 -12.41
N PRO A 15 -6.35 8.60 -11.81
CA PRO A 15 -6.49 9.69 -10.85
C PRO A 15 -5.60 9.48 -9.61
N ASP A 16 -5.24 8.24 -9.30
CA ASP A 16 -4.38 7.87 -8.16
C ASP A 16 -2.88 7.96 -8.45
N LEU A 17 -2.46 8.34 -9.67
CA LEU A 17 -1.05 8.50 -10.07
C LEU A 17 -0.46 9.88 -9.72
N ILE A 18 -1.14 10.63 -8.85
CA ILE A 18 -0.65 11.91 -8.31
C ILE A 18 0.46 11.59 -7.30
N ALA A 19 1.58 12.30 -7.41
CA ALA A 19 2.75 12.13 -6.56
C ALA A 19 2.38 12.00 -5.07
N GLU A 20 2.97 10.99 -4.42
CA GLU A 20 2.69 10.54 -3.07
C GLU A 20 2.78 11.68 -2.04
N THR A 21 1.63 12.23 -1.64
CA THR A 21 1.53 12.95 -0.37
C THR A 21 1.38 11.89 0.71
N VAL A 22 2.37 11.78 1.59
CA VAL A 22 2.32 10.92 2.80
C VAL A 22 1.19 11.44 3.69
N ALA A 23 -0.02 10.93 3.48
CA ALA A 23 -1.16 11.21 4.34
C ALA A 23 -1.00 10.46 5.66
N ALA A 24 -1.31 11.15 6.78
CA ALA A 24 -1.33 10.58 8.12
C ALA A 24 -2.20 9.31 8.18
N PRO A 25 -1.90 8.35 9.08
CA PRO A 25 -2.57 7.06 9.10
C PRO A 25 -4.07 7.24 9.39
N ALA A 26 -4.88 7.09 8.34
CA ALA A 26 -6.31 6.82 8.43
C ALA A 26 -6.54 5.51 9.22
N PRO A 27 -7.77 5.23 9.72
CA PRO A 27 -8.12 3.93 10.29
C PRO A 27 -7.53 2.79 9.45
N GLY A 28 -6.87 1.85 10.12
CA GLY A 28 -6.02 0.81 9.52
C GLY A 28 -6.62 0.23 8.24
N LEU A 29 -5.96 0.40 7.09
CA LEU A 29 -6.34 -0.25 5.83
C LEU A 29 -6.18 -1.78 5.91
N VAL A 30 -5.42 -2.23 6.90
CA VAL A 30 -5.12 -3.63 7.20
C VAL A 30 -5.76 -4.05 8.52
N SER A 31 -6.15 -5.33 8.63
CA SER A 31 -6.68 -5.89 9.87
C SER A 31 -5.62 -5.97 10.96
N ALA A 32 -6.03 -6.13 12.22
CA ALA A 32 -5.10 -6.30 13.34
C ALA A 32 -4.16 -7.51 13.17
N GLN A 33 -4.66 -8.59 12.57
CA GLN A 33 -3.87 -9.80 12.28
C GLN A 33 -2.79 -9.52 11.23
N VAL A 34 -3.14 -8.78 10.18
CA VAL A 34 -2.17 -8.35 9.16
C VAL A 34 -1.15 -7.39 9.77
N LEU A 35 -1.58 -6.44 10.61
CA LEU A 35 -0.66 -5.52 11.28
C LEU A 35 0.33 -6.25 12.19
N ALA A 36 -0.12 -7.25 12.95
CA ALA A 36 0.76 -8.08 13.77
C ALA A 36 1.78 -8.85 12.91
N ALA A 37 1.33 -9.44 11.79
CA ALA A 37 2.19 -10.15 10.84
C ALA A 37 3.19 -9.23 10.10
N LEU A 38 2.90 -7.92 10.02
CA LEU A 38 3.84 -6.92 9.51
C LEU A 38 4.87 -6.48 10.56
N GLY A 39 4.88 -7.05 11.76
CA GLY A 39 5.81 -6.68 12.84
C GLY A 39 5.25 -5.64 13.82
N GLY A 40 3.94 -5.37 13.79
CA GLY A 40 3.25 -4.46 14.70
C GLY A 40 3.20 -3.01 14.24
N VAL A 41 2.52 -2.17 15.03
CA VAL A 41 2.29 -0.74 14.71
C VAL A 41 3.61 0.04 14.57
N ASP A 42 4.60 -0.25 15.41
CA ASP A 42 5.89 0.42 15.40
C ASP A 42 6.71 0.07 14.14
N ASN A 43 6.38 -1.02 13.45
CA ASN A 43 7.04 -1.40 12.21
C ASN A 43 6.38 -0.78 10.96
N LEU A 44 5.18 -0.21 11.07
CA LEU A 44 4.42 0.34 9.93
C LEU A 44 4.59 1.86 9.83
N LYS A 45 5.38 2.34 8.87
CA LYS A 45 5.59 3.78 8.63
C LYS A 45 4.42 4.43 7.90
N SER A 46 3.90 3.76 6.87
CA SER A 46 2.78 4.24 6.08
C SER A 46 2.07 3.09 5.38
N GLN A 47 0.83 3.33 5.00
CA GLN A 47 0.00 2.41 4.20
C GLN A 47 -0.77 3.22 3.16
N GLN A 48 -0.94 2.64 1.97
CA GLN A 48 -1.65 3.27 0.87
C GLN A 48 -2.42 2.22 0.08
N ARG A 49 -3.70 2.46 -0.20
CA ARG A 49 -4.45 1.66 -1.16
C ARG A 49 -3.99 2.03 -2.56
N VAL A 50 -3.35 1.09 -3.26
CA VAL A 50 -2.80 1.28 -4.62
C VAL A 50 -3.60 0.55 -5.70
N ALA A 51 -4.53 -0.32 -5.28
CA ALA A 51 -5.54 -0.92 -6.13
C ALA A 51 -6.73 -1.37 -5.26
N LEU A 52 -7.81 -1.86 -5.89
CA LEU A 52 -9.01 -2.33 -5.18
C LEU A 52 -8.69 -3.33 -4.06
N THR A 53 -7.80 -4.29 -4.32
CA THR A 53 -7.42 -5.37 -3.39
C THR A 53 -5.98 -5.28 -2.89
N ARG A 54 -5.25 -4.21 -3.21
CA ARG A 54 -3.82 -4.07 -2.87
C ARG A 54 -3.58 -2.88 -1.99
N VAL A 55 -2.86 -3.12 -0.90
CA VAL A 55 -2.31 -2.10 -0.02
C VAL A 55 -0.79 -2.16 -0.13
N ARG A 56 -0.17 -1.03 -0.43
CA ARG A 56 1.28 -0.84 -0.31
C ARG A 56 1.55 -0.36 1.12
N VAL A 57 2.55 -0.94 1.76
CA VAL A 57 3.02 -0.52 3.07
C VAL A 57 4.48 -0.15 2.99
N HIS A 58 4.89 0.81 3.82
CA HIS A 58 6.30 1.10 4.07
C HIS A 58 6.61 0.61 5.48
N LEU A 59 7.59 -0.30 5.60
CA LEU A 59 8.01 -0.86 6.87
C LEU A 59 9.29 -0.18 7.39
N GLN A 60 9.45 -0.13 8.71
CA GLN A 60 10.68 0.30 9.36
C GLN A 60 11.78 -0.76 9.21
N ASP A 61 11.44 -2.02 9.45
CA ASP A 61 12.32 -3.18 9.31
C ASP A 61 11.58 -4.31 8.57
N PRO A 62 11.95 -4.61 7.32
CA PRO A 62 11.31 -5.66 6.54
C PRO A 62 11.58 -7.08 7.09
N ASN A 63 12.60 -7.28 7.93
CA ASN A 63 12.92 -8.59 8.49
C ASN A 63 11.91 -9.06 9.56
N LYS A 64 11.09 -8.15 10.09
CA LYS A 64 10.02 -8.46 11.05
C LYS A 64 8.73 -8.93 10.39
N LEU A 65 8.67 -8.95 9.06
CA LEU A 65 7.52 -9.43 8.31
C LEU A 65 7.42 -10.97 8.41
N ASP A 66 6.28 -11.46 8.84
CA ASP A 66 5.96 -12.89 8.87
C ASP A 66 5.05 -13.26 7.69
N ALA A 67 5.65 -13.83 6.64
CA ALA A 67 4.94 -14.22 5.43
C ALA A 67 3.91 -15.35 5.67
N VAL A 68 4.16 -16.23 6.64
CA VAL A 68 3.25 -17.34 6.98
C VAL A 68 2.01 -16.79 7.69
N ALA A 69 2.20 -15.89 8.65
CA ALA A 69 1.11 -15.23 9.35
C ALA A 69 0.28 -14.34 8.40
N LEU A 70 0.91 -13.65 7.44
CA LEU A 70 0.18 -12.89 6.41
C LEU A 70 -0.75 -13.78 5.58
N LYS A 71 -0.25 -14.95 5.15
CA LYS A 71 -1.07 -15.92 4.42
C LYS A 71 -2.23 -16.43 5.28
N ALA A 72 -1.98 -16.75 6.54
CA ALA A 72 -3.02 -17.19 7.48
C ALA A 72 -4.08 -16.10 7.75
N ALA A 73 -3.68 -14.83 7.73
CA ALA A 73 -4.56 -13.67 7.83
C ALA A 73 -5.33 -13.35 6.53
N GLY A 74 -5.19 -14.18 5.48
CA GLY A 74 -5.92 -14.04 4.22
C GLY A 74 -5.24 -13.18 3.16
N VAL A 75 -3.97 -12.78 3.35
CA VAL A 75 -3.22 -12.06 2.32
C VAL A 75 -2.83 -13.02 1.20
N ALA A 76 -3.40 -12.80 0.00
CA ALA A 76 -3.21 -13.68 -1.15
C ALA A 76 -1.78 -13.67 -1.74
N GLY A 77 -1.02 -12.59 -1.52
CA GLY A 77 0.35 -12.49 -2.00
C GLY A 77 1.06 -11.25 -1.47
N VAL A 78 2.39 -11.32 -1.42
CA VAL A 78 3.28 -10.24 -1.00
C VAL A 78 4.29 -9.99 -2.11
N MET A 79 4.55 -8.71 -2.40
CA MET A 79 5.56 -8.29 -3.38
C MET A 79 6.44 -7.23 -2.73
N VAL A 80 7.75 -7.50 -2.69
CA VAL A 80 8.74 -6.52 -2.24
C VAL A 80 9.02 -5.57 -3.41
N LEU A 81 8.94 -4.26 -3.16
CA LEU A 81 9.27 -3.22 -4.14
C LEU A 81 10.77 -2.91 -4.04
N ALA A 82 11.43 -2.77 -5.19
CA ALA A 82 12.84 -2.38 -5.31
C ALA A 82 12.98 -0.84 -5.25
#